data_AF-A0A0Q5AL52-F1
#
_entry.id   AF-A0A0Q5AL52-F1
#
_cell.length_a   1.000
_cell.length_b   1.000
_cell.length_c   1.000
_cell.angle_alpha   90.00
_cell.angle_beta   90.00
_cell.angle_gamma   90.00
#
_symmetry.space_group_name_H-M   'P 1'
#
loop_
_entity.id
_entity.type
_entity.pdbx_description
1 polymer ?
#
loop_
_entity_poly.entity_id
_entity_poly.type
_entity_poly.pdbx_seq_one_letter_code
_entity_poly.pdbx_strand_id
1 'polypeptide(L)'
;MSDITAIIGGADARLALTTAPGTSAYTMHRDGETLVCTVGSTTLTYQLRAVTDLHAWLLQQGGWVPLGGADESKPAPAGSVEAFGRDEANPVGGWYGLRRGYRGRFGVYLPPLLEHLGLVELEHAARNNRVRAKV
;
A
#
# COMPACT_ATOMS: atom_id res chain seq x y z
N MET A 1 8.07 11.72 17.50
CA MET A 1 7.62 11.62 16.10
C MET A 1 6.11 11.50 16.14
N SER A 2 5.40 12.41 15.48
CA SER A 2 3.95 12.29 15.33
C SER A 2 3.65 10.96 14.64
N ASP A 3 2.61 10.28 15.10
CA ASP A 3 2.10 9.08 14.42
C ASP A 3 1.66 9.50 13.00
N ILE A 4 2.46 9.16 11.99
CA ILE A 4 2.21 9.53 10.59
C ILE A 4 0.87 8.98 10.11
N THR A 5 0.40 7.88 10.72
CA THR A 5 -0.88 7.26 10.38
C THR A 5 -2.07 8.08 10.91
N ALA A 6 -1.86 9.00 11.86
CA ALA A 6 -2.90 9.93 12.32
C ALA A 6 -3.33 10.94 11.25
N ILE A 7 -2.50 11.16 10.21
CA ILE A 7 -2.87 11.96 9.03
C ILE A 7 -3.94 11.25 8.19
N ILE A 8 -4.00 9.92 8.28
CA ILE A 8 -5.06 9.14 7.64
C ILE A 8 -6.34 9.37 8.42
N GLY A 9 -7.24 10.18 7.86
CA GLY A 9 -8.53 10.48 8.45
C GLY A 9 -9.39 9.23 8.67
N GLY A 10 -10.39 9.37 9.56
CA GLY A 10 -11.38 8.33 9.83
C GLY A 10 -12.44 8.19 8.73
N ALA A 11 -13.49 7.40 8.98
CA ALA A 11 -14.54 7.12 8.00
C ALA A 11 -15.23 8.38 7.43
N ASP A 12 -15.32 9.45 8.20
CA ASP A 12 -15.91 10.75 7.82
C ASP A 12 -14.92 11.70 7.12
N ALA A 13 -13.62 11.33 7.08
CA ALA A 13 -12.54 12.14 6.52
C ALA A 13 -11.65 11.28 5.62
N ARG A 14 -12.26 10.62 4.63
CA ARG A 14 -11.55 9.72 3.72
C ARG A 14 -10.61 10.49 2.80
N LEU A 15 -9.39 9.97 2.64
CA LEU A 15 -8.44 10.45 1.65
C LEU A 15 -8.88 10.02 0.25
N ALA A 16 -8.93 10.96 -0.69
CA ALA A 16 -9.11 10.67 -2.11
C ALA A 16 -7.73 10.47 -2.76
N LEU A 17 -7.52 9.32 -3.40
CA LEU A 17 -6.25 8.92 -4.00
C LEU A 17 -6.47 8.40 -5.42
N THR A 18 -5.37 8.32 -6.18
CA THR A 18 -5.37 7.68 -7.50
C THR A 18 -4.26 6.63 -7.55
N THR A 19 -4.47 5.55 -8.31
CA THR A 19 -3.43 4.55 -8.53
C THR A 19 -2.22 5.17 -9.22
N ALA A 20 -1.04 4.54 -9.13
CA ALA A 20 0.19 5.11 -9.68
C ALA A 20 0.07 5.57 -11.16
N PRO A 21 -0.58 4.84 -12.09
CA PRO A 21 -0.79 5.34 -13.46
C PRO A 21 -1.80 6.50 -13.59
N GLY A 22 -2.50 6.88 -12.53
CA GLY A 22 -3.57 7.89 -12.53
C GLY A 22 -4.90 7.42 -13.11
N THR A 23 -5.05 6.14 -13.47
CA THR A 23 -6.19 5.63 -14.23
C THR A 23 -7.39 5.23 -13.38
N SER A 24 -7.24 5.13 -12.05
CA SER A 24 -8.31 4.70 -11.16
C SER A 24 -8.28 5.46 -9.85
N ALA A 25 -9.41 6.05 -9.50
CA ALA A 25 -9.61 6.71 -8.22
C ALA A 25 -10.07 5.71 -7.14
N TYR A 26 -9.64 5.95 -5.91
CA TYR A 26 -10.05 5.18 -4.74
C TYR A 26 -9.99 6.06 -3.50
N THR A 27 -10.58 5.59 -2.40
CA THR A 27 -10.49 6.28 -1.11
C THR A 27 -9.86 5.40 -0.06
N MET A 28 -9.13 6.00 0.88
CA MET A 28 -8.62 5.33 2.07
C MET A 28 -8.98 6.06 3.35
N HIS A 29 -9.22 5.30 4.41
CA HIS A 29 -9.39 5.84 5.76
C HIS A 29 -8.94 4.84 6.82
N ARG A 30 -8.70 5.34 8.02
CA ARG A 30 -8.41 4.55 9.21
C ARG A 30 -9.71 4.12 9.89
N ASP A 31 -9.73 2.87 10.34
CA ASP A 31 -10.73 2.31 11.24
C ASP A 31 -10.02 1.47 12.31
N GLY A 32 -9.71 2.08 13.46
CA GLY A 32 -8.85 1.49 14.47
C GLY A 32 -7.46 1.15 13.92
N GLU A 33 -7.07 -0.13 14.03
CA GLU A 33 -5.82 -0.71 13.49
C GLU A 33 -5.96 -1.20 12.03
N THR A 34 -7.06 -0.85 11.35
CA THR A 34 -7.33 -1.22 9.97
C THR A 34 -7.24 0.00 9.06
N LEU A 35 -6.61 -0.19 7.90
CA LEU A 35 -6.67 0.71 6.76
C LEU A 35 -7.72 0.18 5.78
N VAL A 36 -8.79 0.95 5.57
CA VAL A 36 -9.89 0.60 4.68
C VAL A 36 -9.69 1.28 3.33
N CYS A 37 -9.64 0.48 2.26
CA CYS A 37 -9.49 0.93 0.88
C CYS A 37 -10.77 0.62 0.09
N THR A 38 -11.39 1.65 -0.49
CA THR A 38 -12.61 1.51 -1.29
C THR A 38 -12.38 1.96 -2.73
N VAL A 39 -12.66 1.08 -3.68
CA VAL A 39 -12.59 1.31 -5.13
C VAL A 39 -13.89 0.84 -5.79
N GLY A 40 -14.68 1.77 -6.31
CA GLY A 40 -16.04 1.48 -6.76
C GLY A 40 -16.87 0.86 -5.63
N SER A 41 -17.48 -0.30 -5.89
CA SER A 41 -18.22 -1.10 -4.89
C SER A 41 -17.34 -2.08 -4.09
N THR A 42 -16.03 -2.13 -4.37
CA THR A 42 -15.12 -3.08 -3.75
C THR A 42 -14.39 -2.45 -2.57
N THR A 43 -14.44 -3.13 -1.42
CA THR A 43 -13.65 -2.78 -0.23
C THR A 43 -12.58 -3.82 0.03
N LEU A 44 -11.33 -3.35 0.15
CA LEU A 44 -10.17 -4.08 0.63
C LEU A 44 -9.77 -3.51 1.99
N THR A 45 -9.16 -4.33 2.83
CA THR A 45 -8.69 -3.92 4.15
C THR A 45 -7.28 -4.43 4.40
N TYR A 46 -6.46 -3.58 4.98
CA TYR A 46 -5.06 -3.86 5.32
C TYR A 46 -4.84 -3.55 6.81
N GLN A 47 -3.84 -4.17 7.44
CA GLN A 47 -3.38 -3.70 8.75
C GLN A 47 -2.78 -2.30 8.62
N LEU A 48 -3.14 -1.38 9.53
CA LEU A 48 -2.68 0.02 9.50
C LEU A 48 -1.14 0.13 9.56
N ARG A 49 -0.50 -0.73 10.36
CA ARG A 49 0.97 -0.83 10.47
C ARG A 49 1.70 -1.10 9.15
N ALA A 50 0.99 -1.56 8.11
CA ALA A 50 1.55 -1.72 6.77
C ALA A 50 2.22 -0.43 6.25
N VAL A 51 1.70 0.74 6.64
CA VAL A 51 2.26 2.03 6.21
C VAL A 51 3.70 2.20 6.69
N THR A 52 3.93 1.99 7.99
CA THR A 52 5.26 2.15 8.59
C THR A 52 6.19 0.99 8.24
N ASP A 53 5.67 -0.24 8.22
CA ASP A 53 6.48 -1.41 7.88
C ASP A 53 6.97 -1.36 6.42
N LEU A 54 6.10 -0.96 5.48
CA LEU A 54 6.49 -0.80 4.08
C LEU A 54 7.54 0.29 3.91
N HIS A 55 7.37 1.44 4.56
CA HIS A 55 8.37 2.52 4.48
C HIS A 55 9.72 2.08 5.05
N ALA A 56 9.73 1.42 6.21
CA ALA A 56 10.94 0.87 6.82
C ALA A 56 11.63 -0.16 5.90
N TRP A 57 10.85 -1.05 5.29
CA TRP A 57 11.39 -2.03 4.34
C TRP A 57 11.95 -1.36 3.08
N LEU A 58 11.28 -0.34 2.54
CA LEU A 58 11.77 0.42 1.38
C LEU A 58 13.07 1.17 1.67
N LEU A 59 13.25 1.71 2.88
CA LEU A 59 14.53 2.30 3.32
C LEU A 59 15.66 1.27 3.28
N GLN A 60 15.40 0.03 3.68
CA GLN A 60 16.38 -1.06 3.63
C GLN A 60 16.72 -1.47 2.19
N GLN A 61 15.77 -1.36 1.25
CA GLN A 61 16.05 -1.64 -0.17
C GLN A 61 16.97 -0.59 -0.79
N GLY A 62 16.99 0.65 -0.28
CA GLY A 62 17.92 1.70 -0.70
C GLY A 62 17.74 2.19 -2.14
N GLY A 63 16.69 1.76 -2.85
CA GLY A 63 16.50 2.02 -4.26
C GLY A 63 15.05 1.85 -4.73
N TRP A 64 14.89 1.86 -6.05
CA TRP A 64 13.58 1.70 -6.70
C TRP A 64 13.12 0.25 -6.67
N VAL A 65 11.93 0.03 -6.13
CA VAL A 65 11.28 -1.28 -5.99
C VAL A 65 10.05 -1.34 -6.89
N PRO A 66 9.86 -2.39 -7.70
CA PRO A 66 8.65 -2.55 -8.52
C PRO A 66 7.39 -2.67 -7.66
N LEU A 67 6.29 -2.06 -8.11
CA LEU A 67 5.02 -2.16 -7.38
C LEU A 67 4.46 -3.60 -7.37
N GLY A 68 4.48 -4.25 -8.53
CA GLY A 68 4.11 -5.68 -8.67
C GLY A 68 2.65 -6.02 -8.36
N GLY A 69 1.74 -5.04 -8.40
CA GLY A 69 0.34 -5.21 -8.02
C GLY A 69 -0.32 -6.47 -8.57
N ALA A 70 -0.88 -7.31 -7.69
CA ALA A 70 -1.49 -8.59 -8.07
C ALA A 70 -2.65 -8.97 -7.15
N ASP A 71 -3.68 -9.61 -7.70
CA ASP A 71 -4.77 -10.20 -6.92
C ASP A 71 -4.25 -11.29 -5.96
N GLU A 72 -5.04 -11.64 -4.94
CA GLU A 72 -4.68 -12.69 -3.95
C GLU A 72 -4.42 -14.04 -4.62
N SER A 73 -5.18 -14.38 -5.67
CA SER A 73 -5.06 -15.66 -6.39
C SER A 73 -3.93 -15.69 -7.42
N LYS A 74 -3.21 -14.59 -7.61
CA LYS A 74 -2.12 -14.49 -8.60
C LYS A 74 -0.77 -14.40 -7.90
N PRO A 75 0.30 -14.97 -8.48
CA PRO A 75 1.64 -14.81 -7.95
C PRO A 75 2.05 -13.33 -7.95
N ALA A 76 2.72 -12.88 -6.88
CA ALA A 76 3.34 -11.57 -6.85
C ALA A 76 4.74 -11.64 -7.47
N PRO A 77 5.17 -10.64 -8.28
CA PRO A 77 6.53 -10.57 -8.77
C PRO A 77 7.52 -10.52 -7.60
N ALA A 78 8.54 -11.38 -7.62
CA ALA A 78 9.56 -11.41 -6.58
C ALA A 78 10.27 -10.05 -6.45
N GLY A 79 10.60 -9.66 -5.21
CA GLY A 79 11.24 -8.37 -4.92
C GLY A 79 10.35 -7.14 -5.14
N SER A 80 9.03 -7.32 -5.30
CA SER A 80 8.07 -6.20 -5.42
C SER A 80 7.41 -5.84 -4.10
N VAL A 81 6.80 -4.65 -4.07
CA VAL A 81 5.95 -4.21 -2.95
C VAL A 81 4.81 -5.20 -2.69
N GLU A 82 4.19 -5.72 -3.76
CA GLU A 82 3.14 -6.73 -3.63
C GLU A 82 3.64 -8.03 -3.00
N ALA A 83 4.88 -8.45 -3.33
CA ALA A 83 5.50 -9.63 -2.71
C ALA A 83 5.77 -9.39 -1.22
N PHE A 84 6.35 -8.24 -0.85
CA PHE A 84 6.51 -7.84 0.56
C PHE A 84 5.18 -7.89 1.32
N GLY A 85 4.10 -7.40 0.72
CA GLY A 85 2.77 -7.34 1.34
C GLY A 85 2.15 -8.69 1.73
N ARG A 86 2.73 -9.79 1.27
CA ARG A 86 2.24 -11.16 1.47
C ARG A 86 3.32 -12.17 1.88
N ASP A 87 4.52 -11.68 2.21
CA ASP A 87 5.69 -12.51 2.53
C ASP A 87 5.59 -13.07 3.97
N GLU A 88 5.88 -14.36 4.15
CA GLU A 88 5.93 -14.99 5.48
C GLU A 88 7.07 -14.46 6.36
N ALA A 89 8.11 -13.88 5.76
CA ALA A 89 9.22 -13.25 6.46
C ALA A 89 8.98 -11.76 6.78
N ASN A 90 7.86 -11.18 6.35
CA ASN A 90 7.54 -9.79 6.70
C ASN A 90 7.17 -9.66 8.20
N PRO A 91 7.11 -8.43 8.74
CA PRO A 91 6.85 -8.21 10.17
C PRO A 91 5.54 -8.77 10.73
N VAL A 92 4.59 -9.19 9.89
CA VAL A 92 3.30 -9.78 10.29
C VAL A 92 3.18 -11.27 9.97
N GLY A 93 4.22 -11.88 9.40
CA GLY A 93 4.25 -13.31 9.08
C GLY A 93 3.32 -13.71 7.94
N GLY A 94 3.09 -12.84 6.96
CA GLY A 94 2.24 -13.15 5.80
C GLY A 94 1.46 -11.95 5.27
N TRP A 95 0.14 -12.06 5.19
CA TRP A 95 -0.67 -11.04 4.54
C TRP A 95 -0.93 -9.82 5.42
N TYR A 96 -0.59 -8.63 4.92
CA TYR A 96 -1.15 -7.38 5.46
C TYR A 96 -2.63 -7.23 5.11
N GLY A 97 -3.07 -7.79 3.98
CA GLY A 97 -4.47 -7.82 3.59
C GLY A 97 -5.31 -8.73 4.49
N LEU A 98 -6.43 -8.23 4.98
CA LEU A 98 -7.24 -8.89 6.02
C LEU A 98 -8.39 -9.71 5.43
N ARG A 99 -9.06 -9.19 4.39
CA ARG A 99 -10.25 -9.82 3.81
C ARG A 99 -9.89 -10.89 2.79
N ARG A 100 -10.23 -12.15 3.07
CA ARG A 100 -10.07 -13.29 2.12
C ARG A 100 -10.75 -13.00 0.77
N GLY A 101 -10.05 -13.33 -0.31
CA GLY A 101 -10.42 -12.98 -1.69
C GLY A 101 -9.98 -11.57 -2.12
N TYR A 102 -9.52 -10.74 -1.17
CA TYR A 102 -9.12 -9.35 -1.36
C TYR A 102 -7.87 -8.99 -0.56
N ARG A 103 -7.00 -9.97 -0.25
CA ARG A 103 -5.77 -9.71 0.51
C ARG A 103 -4.64 -9.08 -0.33
N GLY A 104 -4.68 -9.29 -1.64
CA GLY A 104 -3.72 -8.73 -2.59
C GLY A 104 -4.00 -7.26 -2.95
N ARG A 105 -3.46 -6.85 -4.10
CA ARG A 105 -3.46 -5.47 -4.61
C ARG A 105 -2.77 -4.50 -3.65
N PHE A 106 -1.94 -5.02 -2.76
CA PHE A 106 -1.17 -4.24 -1.82
C PHE A 106 -0.23 -3.26 -2.56
N GLY A 107 0.46 -3.74 -3.59
CA GLY A 107 1.31 -2.94 -4.46
C GLY A 107 0.55 -1.97 -5.36
N VAL A 108 -0.78 -2.06 -5.43
CA VAL A 108 -1.61 -1.11 -6.19
C VAL A 108 -2.00 0.10 -5.33
N TYR A 109 -2.40 -0.14 -4.08
CA TYR A 109 -3.06 0.89 -3.27
C TYR A 109 -2.21 1.48 -2.14
N LEU A 110 -1.22 0.76 -1.60
CA LEU A 110 -0.36 1.33 -0.55
C LEU A 110 0.64 2.38 -1.09
N PRO A 111 1.34 2.18 -2.23
CA PRO A 111 2.34 3.15 -2.67
C PRO A 111 1.81 4.59 -2.86
N PRO A 112 0.64 4.84 -3.48
CA PRO A 112 0.13 6.21 -3.59
C PRO A 112 -0.30 6.81 -2.24
N LEU A 113 -0.72 5.97 -1.27
CA LEU A 113 -0.94 6.44 0.10
C LEU A 113 0.38 6.91 0.73
N LEU A 114 1.44 6.11 0.65
CA LEU A 114 2.74 6.50 1.20
C LEU A 114 3.27 7.77 0.53
N GLU A 115 3.02 7.95 -0.77
CA GLU A 115 3.39 9.19 -1.47
C GLU A 115 2.62 10.39 -0.93
N HIS A 116 1.31 10.25 -0.75
CA HIS A 116 0.46 11.28 -0.16
C HIS A 116 0.93 11.68 1.26
N LEU A 117 1.40 10.71 2.04
CA LEU A 117 1.97 10.93 3.37
C LEU A 117 3.40 11.50 3.34
N GLY A 118 3.99 11.69 2.15
CA GLY A 118 5.33 12.23 1.99
C GLY A 118 6.46 11.24 2.29
N LEU A 119 6.16 9.93 2.41
CA LEU A 119 7.11 8.90 2.82
C LEU A 119 7.92 8.31 1.65
N VAL A 120 7.42 8.42 0.42
CA VAL A 120 8.05 7.81 -0.76
C VAL A 120 8.06 8.76 -1.95
N GLU A 121 8.89 8.43 -2.92
CA GLU A 121 8.77 8.87 -4.31
C GLU A 121 8.17 7.74 -5.13
N LEU A 122 7.20 8.05 -6.00
CA LEU A 122 6.47 7.09 -6.82
C LEU A 122 6.58 7.46 -8.30
N GLU A 123 6.75 6.45 -9.16
CA GLU A 123 6.66 6.65 -10.61
C GLU A 123 5.20 6.62 -11.08
N HIS A 124 4.87 7.50 -12.02
CA HIS A 124 3.53 7.65 -12.61
C HIS A 124 3.52 7.39 -14.13
N ALA A 125 4.17 6.31 -14.57
CA ALA A 125 4.07 5.82 -15.93
C ALA A 125 2.81 4.95 -16.14
N ALA A 126 2.51 4.66 -17.41
CA ALA A 126 1.35 3.83 -17.77
C ALA A 126 1.42 2.38 -17.24
N ARG A 127 2.63 1.87 -16.96
CA ARG A 127 2.89 0.50 -16.45
C ARG A 127 4.27 0.40 -15.83
N ASN A 128 4.50 -0.68 -15.08
CA ASN A 128 5.80 -1.04 -14.47
C ASN A 128 6.37 0.04 -13.54
N ASN A 129 5.48 0.78 -12.86
CA ASN A 129 5.88 1.78 -11.88
C ASN A 129 6.67 1.15 -10.74
N ARG A 130 7.53 1.98 -10.16
CA ARG A 130 8.35 1.66 -9.00
C ARG A 130 8.17 2.73 -7.92
N VAL A 131 8.57 2.37 -6.71
CA VAL A 131 8.55 3.25 -5.54
C VAL A 131 9.89 3.18 -4.83
N ARG A 132 10.33 4.27 -4.20
CA ARG A 132 11.47 4.27 -3.28
C ARG A 132 11.17 5.12 -2.05
N ALA A 133 11.78 4.79 -0.91
CA ALA A 133 11.62 5.59 0.30
C ALA A 133 12.26 6.98 0.16
N LYS A 134 11.61 7.99 0.75
CA LYS A 134 12.23 9.26 1.12
C LYS A 134 12.90 9.11 2.48
N VAL A 135 14.09 9.68 2.60
CA VAL A 135 14.88 9.76 3.84
C VAL A 135 14.35 10.82 4.78
#